data_AF-A0A941PVF4-F1
#
_entry.id   AF-A0A941PVF4-F1
#
_cell.length_a   1.000
_cell.length_b   1.000
_cell.length_c   1.000
_cell.angle_alpha   90.00
_cell.angle_beta   90.00
_cell.angle_gamma   90.00
#
_symmetry.space_group_name_H-M   'P 1'
#
loop_
_entity.id
_entity.type
_entity.pdbx_description
1 polymer ?
#
loop_
_entity_poly.entity_id
_entity_poly.type
_entity_poly.pdbx_seq_one_letter_code
_entity_poly.pdbx_strand_id
1 'polypeptide(L)' 'MPDPAASSLVALPADLHVLIEHQVWARVHDDGTATVGVTPLGIALSGEIYMCRPKRVG' A
#
# COMPACT_ATOMS: atom_id res chain seq x y z
N MET A 1 -21.19 5.92 14.93
CA MET A 1 -20.16 6.67 14.20
C MET A 1 -19.05 5.66 13.89
N PRO A 2 -18.65 5.41 12.63
CA PRO A 2 -17.55 4.48 12.39
C PRO A 2 -16.27 5.04 13.03
N ASP A 3 -15.42 4.15 13.51
CA ASP A 3 -14.12 4.48 14.07
C ASP A 3 -13.32 5.34 13.07
N PRO A 4 -12.74 6.49 13.47
CA PRO A 4 -11.86 7.27 12.58
C PRO A 4 -10.70 6.45 12.00
N ALA A 5 -10.23 5.40 12.70
CA ALA A 5 -9.27 4.45 12.16
C ALA A 5 -9.85 3.54 11.08
N ALA A 6 -11.16 3.21 11.12
CA ALA A 6 -11.81 2.46 10.05
C ALA A 6 -11.90 3.30 8.76
N SER A 7 -12.00 4.63 8.87
CA SER A 7 -12.03 5.52 7.70
C SER A 7 -10.68 5.63 6.99
N SER A 8 -9.56 5.47 7.70
CA SER A 8 -8.22 5.50 7.10
C SER A 8 -7.83 4.19 6.41
N LEU A 9 -8.47 3.06 6.76
CA LEU A 9 -8.25 1.78 6.10
C LEU A 9 -8.75 1.75 4.64
N VAL A 10 -9.65 2.67 4.27
CA VAL A 10 -10.31 2.73 2.96
C VAL A 10 -9.86 3.95 2.13
N ALA A 11 -9.30 4.98 2.75
CA ALA A 11 -8.87 6.19 2.07
C ALA A 11 -7.43 6.07 1.56
N LEU A 12 -7.26 5.79 0.26
CA LEU A 12 -5.98 5.89 -0.43
C LEU A 12 -5.85 7.26 -1.11
N PRO A 13 -4.64 7.87 -1.13
CA PRO A 13 -4.38 9.05 -1.94
C PRO A 13 -4.70 8.81 -3.43
N ALA A 14 -5.25 9.83 -4.09
CA ALA A 14 -5.73 9.73 -5.48
C ALA A 14 -4.60 9.61 -6.52
N ASP A 15 -3.36 9.96 -6.14
CA ASP A 15 -2.16 9.89 -6.99
C ASP A 15 -1.51 8.49 -6.98
N LEU A 16 -2.13 7.49 -6.35
CA LEU A 16 -1.63 6.12 -6.34
C LEU A 16 -2.25 5.27 -7.44
N HIS A 17 -1.42 4.51 -8.13
CA HIS A 17 -1.86 3.33 -8.87
C HIS A 17 -2.09 2.20 -7.86
N VAL A 18 -3.25 1.57 -7.89
CA VAL A 18 -3.63 0.54 -6.90
C VAL A 18 -3.94 -0.77 -7.63
N LEU A 19 -3.36 -1.87 -7.15
CA LEU A 19 -3.72 -3.23 -7.56
C LEU A 19 -4.45 -3.88 -6.38
N ILE A 20 -5.78 -3.76 -6.41
CA ILE A 20 -6.65 -4.13 -5.30
C ILE A 20 -6.56 -5.63 -5.01
N GLU A 21 -6.52 -6.49 -6.04
CA GLU A 21 -6.48 -7.94 -5.85
C GLU A 21 -5.27 -8.39 -5.00
N HIS A 22 -4.17 -7.62 -5.05
CA HIS A 22 -2.94 -7.91 -4.32
C HIS A 22 -2.72 -6.97 -3.12
N GLN A 23 -3.66 -6.07 -2.84
CA GLN A 23 -3.57 -5.09 -1.77
C GLN A 23 -2.28 -4.25 -1.81
N VAL A 24 -1.76 -3.94 -3.00
CA VAL A 24 -0.55 -3.12 -3.21
C VAL A 24 -0.86 -1.81 -3.93
N TRP A 25 0.04 -0.85 -3.78
CA TRP A 25 0.00 0.44 -4.47
C TRP A 25 1.38 0.83 -5.01
N ALA A 26 1.38 1.72 -5.99
CA ALA A 26 2.56 2.38 -6.53
C ALA A 26 2.31 3.89 -6.67
N ARG A 27 3.28 4.71 -6.26
CA ARG A 27 3.37 6.14 -6.58
C ARG A 27 4.47 6.31 -7.61
N VAL A 28 4.11 6.79 -8.79
CA VAL A 28 5.06 7.07 -9.87
C VAL A 28 5.63 8.48 -9.69
N HIS A 29 6.94 8.62 -9.86
CA HIS A 29 7.66 9.88 -9.77
C HIS A 29 8.06 10.37 -11.17
N ASP A 30 8.36 11.66 -11.28
CA ASP A 30 8.68 12.31 -12.56
C ASP A 30 9.98 11.79 -13.21
N ASP A 31 10.86 11.17 -12.43
CA ASP A 31 12.12 10.56 -12.90
C ASP A 31 11.94 9.15 -13.50
N GLY A 32 10.69 8.70 -13.64
CA GLY A 32 10.35 7.37 -14.13
C GLY A 32 10.53 6.26 -13.10
N THR A 33 10.83 6.57 -11.84
CA THR A 33 10.86 5.61 -10.75
C THR A 33 9.49 5.50 -10.06
N ALA A 34 9.31 4.48 -9.23
CA ALA A 34 8.11 4.34 -8.42
C ALA A 34 8.43 3.87 -7.00
N THR A 35 7.72 4.44 -6.03
CA THR A 35 7.64 3.86 -4.68
C THR A 35 6.47 2.89 -4.66
N VAL A 36 6.71 1.68 -4.16
CA VAL A 36 5.67 0.64 -4.01
C VAL A 36 5.45 0.31 -2.54
N GLY A 37 4.23 -0.08 -2.20
CA GLY A 37 3.89 -0.48 -0.84
C GLY A 37 2.64 -1.35 -0.76
N VAL A 38 2.29 -1.71 0.47
CA VAL A 38 1.06 -2.43 0.81
C VAL A 38 0.01 -1.40 1.26
N THR A 39 -1.23 -1.59 0.86
CA THR A 39 -2.36 -0.76 1.28
C THR A 39 -2.62 -0.85 2.79
N PRO A 40 -3.24 0.17 3.43
CA PRO A 40 -3.61 0.10 4.84
C PRO A 40 -4.46 -1.13 5.19
N LEU A 41 -5.44 -1.46 4.33
CA LEU A 41 -6.22 -2.70 4.47
C LEU A 41 -5.32 -3.95 4.40
N GLY A 42 -4.39 -4.01 3.44
CA GLY A 42 -3.45 -5.13 3.33
C GLY A 42 -2.56 -5.29 4.57
N ILE A 43 -2.11 -4.18 5.17
CA ILE A 43 -1.35 -4.20 6.43
C ILE A 43 -2.22 -4.71 7.59
N ALA A 44 -3.45 -4.19 7.74
CA ALA A 44 -4.37 -4.61 8.79
C ALA A 44 -4.69 -6.12 8.71
N LEU A 45 -4.87 -6.63 7.49
CA LEU A 45 -5.12 -8.06 7.23
C LEU A 45 -3.87 -8.93 7.46
N SER A 46 -2.67 -8.36 7.33
CA SER A 46 -1.40 -9.09 7.53
C SER A 46 -1.06 -9.30 9.00
N GLY A 47 -1.65 -8.53 9.92
CA GLY A 47 -1.21 -8.51 11.33
C GLY A 47 0.20 -7.95 11.49
N GLU A 48 1.02 -8.56 12.36
CA GLU A 48 2.41 -8.15 12.54
C GLU A 48 3.30 -8.60 11.36
N ILE A 49 3.96 -7.64 10.71
CA ILE A 49 4.95 -7.94 9.68
C ILE A 49 6.26 -8.32 10.36
N TYR A 50 6.60 -9.61 10.34
CA TYR A 50 7.88 -10.10 10.86
C TYR A 50 8.99 -10.11 9.79
N MET A 51 8.63 -10.25 8.51
CA MET A 51 9.58 -10.36 7.40
C MET A 51 9.05 -9.71 6.12
N CYS A 52 9.94 -9.02 5.41
CA CYS A 52 9.73 -8.52 4.06
C CYS A 52 10.94 -8.90 3.21
N ARG A 53 10.70 -9.40 1.99
CA ARG A 53 11.76 -9.78 1.03
C ARG A 53 11.55 -9.00 -0.27
N PRO A 54 12.05 -7.76 -0.37
CA PRO A 54 11.96 -7.02 -1.62
C PRO A 54 12.72 -7.74 -2.73
N LYS A 55 12.21 -7.63 -3.96
CA LYS A 55 12.88 -8.19 -5.13
C LYS A 55 14.24 -7.52 -5.30
N ARG A 56 15.26 -8.29 -5.65
CA ARG A 56 16.58 -7.74 -5.97
C ARG A 56 16.45 -6.79 -7.17
N VAL A 57 17.18 -5.68 -7.12
CA VAL A 57 17.44 -4.88 -8.32
C VAL A 57 18.32 -5.73 -9.24
N GLY A 58 17.85 -6.02 -10.46
CA GLY A 58 18.62 -6.74 -11.49
C GLY A 58 19.01 -8.16 -11.11
#